data_AF-M0LTX0-F1
#
_entry.id   AF-M0LTX0-F1
#
_cell.length_a   1.000
_cell.length_b   1.000
_cell.length_c   1.000
_cell.angle_alpha   90.00
_cell.angle_beta   90.00
_cell.angle_gamma   90.00
#
_symmetry.space_group_name_H-M   'P 1'
#
loop_
_entity.id
_entity.type
_entity.pdbx_description
1 polymer ?
#
loop_
_entity_poly.entity_id
_entity_poly.type
_entity_poly.pdbx_seq_one_letter_code
_entity_poly.pdbx_strand_id
1 'polypeptide(L)' 'MTYDVGEKPGVGTYCCTNCDWEVDLDDSTDTLPPCGNCGKGHDTEYVDC' A
#
# COMPACT_ATOMS: atom_id res chain seq x y z
N MET A 1 -4.64 -10.95 -1.38
CA MET A 1 -4.70 -10.39 -2.76
C MET A 1 -3.59 -9.35 -2.85
N THR A 2 -3.13 -9.01 -4.05
CA THR A 2 -2.18 -7.89 -4.22
C THR A 2 -2.93 -6.64 -4.64
N TYR A 3 -2.45 -5.47 -4.21
CA TYR A 3 -3.02 -4.17 -4.50
C TYR A 3 -1.96 -3.21 -5.02
N ASP A 4 -2.33 -2.34 -5.94
CA ASP A 4 -1.43 -1.38 -6.58
C ASP A 4 -1.53 0.02 -5.95
N VAL A 5 -0.48 0.83 -6.14
CA VAL A 5 -0.49 2.26 -5.77
C VAL A 5 -1.67 2.98 -6.43
N GLY A 6 -2.42 3.74 -5.64
CA GLY A 6 -3.59 4.49 -6.08
C GLY A 6 -4.93 3.73 -5.96
N GLU A 7 -4.90 2.42 -5.67
CA GLU A 7 -6.12 1.67 -5.39
C GLU A 7 -6.69 1.98 -4.00
N LYS A 8 -7.99 1.71 -3.85
CA LYS A 8 -8.76 1.91 -2.61
C LYS A 8 -9.31 0.56 -2.12
N PRO A 9 -8.45 -0.32 -1.57
CA PRO A 9 -8.88 -1.62 -1.06
C PRO A 9 -9.81 -1.50 0.16
N GLY A 10 -9.82 -0.34 0.82
CA GLY A 10 -10.62 -0.03 1.99
C GLY A 10 -9.76 0.09 3.25
N VAL A 11 -10.42 0.34 4.39
CA VAL A 11 -9.76 0.45 5.68
C VAL A 11 -9.05 -0.86 6.03
N GLY A 12 -7.77 -0.78 6.40
CA GLY A 12 -6.93 -1.94 6.67
C GLY A 12 -5.45 -1.59 6.68
N THR A 13 -4.65 -2.57 7.11
CA THR A 13 -3.19 -2.47 7.10
C THR A 13 -2.64 -3.23 5.91
N TYR A 14 -1.77 -2.57 5.14
CA TYR A 14 -1.22 -3.11 3.91
C TYR A 14 0.29 -3.07 3.95
N CYS A 15 0.94 -4.19 3.63
CA CYS A 15 2.38 -4.29 3.61
C CYS A 15 2.93 -4.33 2.19
N CYS A 16 3.96 -3.53 1.96
CA CYS A 16 4.74 -3.57 0.73
C CYS A 16 5.41 -4.94 0.57
N THR A 17 5.22 -5.58 -0.58
CA THR A 17 5.78 -6.91 -0.88
C THR A 17 7.30 -6.94 -1.01
N ASN A 18 7.94 -5.77 -1.16
CA ASN A 18 9.37 -5.64 -1.43
C ASN A 18 10.23 -5.35 -0.19
N CYS A 19 9.68 -4.62 0.80
CA CYS A 19 10.44 -4.13 1.95
C CYS A 19 9.64 -4.13 3.27
N ASP A 20 8.49 -4.82 3.32
CA ASP A 20 7.63 -4.96 4.52
C ASP A 20 7.18 -3.62 5.12
N TRP A 21 7.16 -2.55 4.33
CA TRP A 21 6.66 -1.25 4.78
C TRP A 21 5.15 -1.29 4.94
N GLU A 22 4.67 -0.95 6.13
CA GLU A 22 3.26 -0.94 6.49
C GLU A 22 2.62 0.41 6.19
N VAL A 23 1.43 0.35 5.59
CA VAL A 23 0.53 1.47 5.35
C VAL A 23 -0.79 1.15 6.03
N ASP A 24 -1.22 2.02 6.93
CA ASP A 24 -2.55 1.95 7.53
C ASP A 24 -3.48 2.91 6.79
N LEU A 25 -4.57 2.38 6.22
CA LEU A 25 -5.64 3.19 5.64
C LEU A 25 -6.76 3.28 6.68
N ASP A 26 -7.02 4.48 7.19
CA ASP A 26 -8.03 4.73 8.22
C ASP A 26 -9.37 5.23 7.63
N ASP A 27 -9.38 5.68 6.38
CA ASP A 27 -10.58 6.01 5.62
C ASP A 27 -10.77 5.07 4.41
N SER A 28 -12.02 4.67 4.17
CA SER A 28 -12.40 3.84 3.01
C SER A 28 -12.12 4.49 1.65
N THR A 29 -11.85 5.79 1.63
CA THR A 29 -11.56 6.57 0.43
C THR A 29 -10.07 6.85 0.24
N ASP A 30 -9.22 6.43 1.19
CA ASP A 30 -7.78 6.54 1.06
C ASP A 30 -7.24 5.65 -0.05
N THR A 31 -6.15 6.10 -0.65
CA THR A 31 -5.45 5.38 -1.71
C THR A 31 -4.11 4.89 -1.20
N LEU A 32 -3.70 3.70 -1.65
CA LEU A 32 -2.36 3.20 -1.37
C LEU A 32 -1.28 4.15 -1.91
N PRO A 33 -0.38 4.66 -1.07
CA PRO A 33 0.69 5.54 -1.49
C PRO A 33 1.85 4.75 -2.12
N PRO A 34 2.74 5.40 -2.87
CA PRO A 34 4.05 4.86 -3.22
C PRO A 34 4.83 4.41 -1.99
N CYS A 35 5.61 3.34 -2.09
CA CYS A 35 6.42 2.88 -0.97
C CYS A 35 7.43 3.94 -0.49
N GLY A 36 7.35 4.33 0.78
CA GLY A 36 8.28 5.31 1.38
C GLY A 36 9.71 4.80 1.54
N ASN A 37 9.93 3.48 1.54
CA ASN A 37 11.22 2.85 1.84
C ASN A 37 11.92 2.26 0.61
N CYS A 38 11.16 1.72 -0.34
CA CYS A 38 11.70 1.04 -1.52
C CYS A 38 12.21 2.01 -2.62
N GLY A 39 11.96 3.32 -2.51
CA GLY A 39 12.49 4.37 -3.40
C GLY A 39 11.40 5.11 -4.20
N LYS A 40 11.81 5.98 -5.15
CA LYS A 40 10.87 6.72 -6.01
C LYS A 40 10.28 5.79 -7.08
N GLY A 41 9.00 5.44 -6.97
CA GLY A 41 8.28 4.70 -8.01
C GLY A 41 6.81 4.48 -7.66
N HIS A 42 5.96 4.35 -8.67
CA HIS A 42 4.53 4.00 -8.50
C HIS A 42 4.27 2.48 -8.63
N ASP A 43 5.32 1.69 -8.85
CA ASP A 43 5.22 0.24 -9.08
C ASP A 43 5.35 -0.55 -7.76
N THR A 44 4.66 -0.08 -6.71
CA THR A 44 4.62 -0.81 -5.43
C THR A 44 3.38 -1.68 -5.37
N GLU A 45 3.59 -2.96 -5.14
CA GLU A 45 2.52 -3.91 -4.80
C GLU A 45 2.42 -4.07 -3.28
N TYR A 46 1.19 -4.11 -2.79
CA TYR A 46 0.84 -4.32 -1.39
C TYR A 46 0.05 -5.61 -1.20
N VAL A 47 0.11 -6.18 0.00
CA VAL A 47 -0.75 -7.29 0.44
C VAL A 47 -1.40 -6.93 1.78
N ASP A 48 -2.54 -7.54 2.08
CA ASP A 48 -3.13 -7.47 3.42
C ASP A 48 -2.17 -8.05 4.47
N CYS A 49 -1.97 -7.27 5.51
CA CYS A 49 -1.40 -7.68 6.78
C CYS A 49 -2.52 -7.66 7.85
#